data_AF-A0A2I1E7C9-F1
#
_entry.id   AF-A0A2I1E7C9-F1
#
_cell.length_a   1.000
_cell.length_b   1.000
_cell.length_c   1.000
_cell.angle_alpha   90.00
_cell.angle_beta   90.00
_cell.angle_gamma   90.00
#
_symmetry.space_group_name_H-M   'P 1'
#
loop_
_entity.id
_entity.type
_entity.pdbx_description
1 polymer ?
#
loop_
_entity_poly.entity_id
_entity_poly.type
_entity_poly.pdbx_seq_one_letter_code
_entity_poly.pdbx_strand_id
1 'polypeptide(L)'
;MVKKFLKNEDYLFGRLYAIIKERRIEIENTPLEHHDMLTSFITTSTPRDINDVKSADADLLRPMTDKEIFGNILDAISAGTDSTSNLFCFIMYHLEHNPEVKQRLRQEFDTTLGNDLTRPITYKDLCELEYCEAVIKEVYCHSPTAFFLDRMNVQSDNVGGYNWPEGTQFQMHISALLKHKDYCTET
;
A
#
# COMPACT_ATOMS: atom_id res chain seq x y z
N MET A 1 21.78 -20.47 -6.97
CA MET A 1 20.80 -19.36 -6.98
C MET A 1 19.50 -19.79 -6.30
N VAL A 2 18.78 -20.79 -6.82
CA VAL A 2 17.49 -21.29 -6.24
C VAL A 2 17.59 -21.67 -4.74
N LYS A 3 18.62 -22.45 -4.34
CA LYS A 3 18.80 -22.83 -2.91
C LYS A 3 18.93 -21.65 -1.94
N LYS A 4 19.48 -20.51 -2.41
CA LYS A 4 19.60 -19.30 -1.59
C LYS A 4 18.25 -18.60 -1.44
N PHE A 5 17.46 -18.55 -2.51
CA PHE A 5 16.11 -18.01 -2.49
C PHE A 5 15.20 -18.80 -1.54
N LEU A 6 15.18 -20.13 -1.66
CA LEU A 6 14.39 -20.98 -0.76
C LEU A 6 14.80 -20.81 0.71
N LYS A 7 16.10 -20.72 1.00
CA LYS A 7 16.57 -20.46 2.37
C LYS A 7 16.08 -19.11 2.92
N ASN A 8 16.04 -18.08 2.08
CA ASN A 8 15.55 -16.76 2.48
C ASN A 8 14.03 -16.76 2.69
N GLU A 9 13.30 -17.47 1.82
CA GLU A 9 11.86 -17.69 1.95
C GLU A 9 11.53 -18.41 3.26
N ASP A 10 12.17 -19.55 3.52
CA ASP A 10 12.00 -20.32 4.75
C ASP A 10 12.27 -19.46 6.00
N TYR A 11 13.32 -18.63 5.96
CA TYR A 11 13.64 -17.73 7.05
C TYR A 11 12.55 -16.67 7.26
N LEU A 12 12.13 -15.97 6.20
CA LEU A 12 11.10 -14.94 6.29
C LEU A 12 9.78 -15.53 6.79
N PHE A 13 9.40 -16.69 6.24
CA PHE A 13 8.14 -17.36 6.55
C PHE A 13 8.16 -17.84 8.00
N GLY A 14 9.25 -18.47 8.43
CA GLY A 14 9.45 -18.89 9.81
C GLY A 14 9.36 -17.71 10.79
N ARG A 15 9.96 -16.56 10.45
CA ARG A 15 9.90 -15.35 11.29
C ARG A 15 8.49 -14.77 11.40
N LEU A 16 7.76 -14.66 10.29
CA LEU A 16 6.38 -14.16 10.30
C LEU A 16 5.44 -15.09 11.08
N TYR A 17 5.54 -16.40 10.89
CA TYR A 17 4.76 -17.36 11.68
C TYR A 17 5.09 -17.29 13.18
N ALA A 18 6.35 -17.08 13.55
CA ALA A 18 6.73 -16.88 14.94
C ALA A 18 6.07 -15.63 15.53
N ILE A 19 6.12 -14.50 14.81
CA ILE A 19 5.46 -13.24 15.22
C ILE A 19 3.96 -13.42 15.41
N ILE A 20 3.27 -14.10 14.48
CA ILE A 20 1.83 -14.36 14.57
C ILE A 20 1.52 -15.20 15.82
N LYS A 21 2.28 -16.26 16.08
CA LYS A 21 2.09 -17.13 17.25
C LYS A 21 2.34 -16.38 18.57
N GLU A 22 3.43 -15.63 18.65
CA GLU A 22 3.75 -14.80 19.82
C GLU A 22 2.65 -13.77 20.08
N ARG A 23 2.18 -13.07 19.04
CA ARG A 23 1.11 -12.07 19.17
C ARG A 23 -0.23 -12.69 19.58
N ARG A 24 -0.58 -13.89 19.11
CA ARG A 24 -1.78 -14.60 19.57
C ARG A 24 -1.73 -14.91 21.06
N ILE A 25 -0.60 -15.45 21.53
CA ILE A 25 -0.40 -15.76 22.95
C ILE A 25 -0.49 -14.48 23.78
N GLU A 26 0.10 -13.39 23.30
CA GLU A 26 0.00 -12.09 23.97
C GLU A 26 -1.45 -11.62 24.08
N ILE A 27 -2.19 -11.60 22.96
CA ILE A 27 -3.59 -11.17 22.89
C ILE A 27 -4.50 -11.98 23.82
N GLU A 28 -4.25 -13.28 24.00
CA GLU A 28 -5.04 -14.11 24.93
C GLU A 28 -4.81 -13.71 26.40
N ASN A 29 -3.59 -13.30 26.74
CA ASN A 29 -3.13 -13.12 28.11
C ASN A 29 -3.14 -11.66 28.59
N THR A 30 -3.28 -10.68 27.71
CA THR A 30 -3.26 -9.25 28.06
C THR A 30 -4.56 -8.53 27.67
N PRO A 31 -4.88 -7.40 28.35
CA PRO A 31 -5.88 -6.46 27.85
C PRO A 31 -5.45 -5.87 26.50
N LEU A 32 -6.41 -5.70 25.59
CA LEU A 32 -6.17 -5.10 24.28
C LEU A 32 -6.03 -3.58 24.40
N GLU A 33 -4.84 -3.10 24.73
CA GLU A 33 -4.54 -1.66 24.76
C GLU A 33 -4.11 -1.11 23.39
N HIS A 34 -3.53 -1.97 22.54
CA HIS A 34 -2.97 -1.59 21.24
C HIS A 34 -3.64 -2.35 20.11
N HIS A 35 -4.25 -1.61 19.16
CA HIS A 35 -4.90 -2.15 17.97
C HIS A 35 -4.08 -1.83 16.73
N ASP A 36 -3.36 -2.83 16.26
CA ASP A 36 -2.65 -2.81 14.97
C ASP A 36 -3.35 -3.77 13.96
N MET A 37 -2.81 -3.82 12.75
CA MET A 37 -3.33 -4.68 11.69
C MET A 37 -3.31 -6.18 12.07
N LEU A 38 -2.24 -6.63 12.73
CA LEU A 38 -2.10 -8.03 13.15
C LEU A 38 -3.08 -8.36 14.26
N THR A 39 -3.28 -7.46 15.23
CA THR A 39 -4.34 -7.58 16.24
C THR A 39 -5.69 -7.73 15.57
N SER A 40 -5.99 -6.87 14.59
CA SER A 40 -7.26 -6.92 13.85
C SER A 40 -7.46 -8.28 13.19
N PHE A 41 -6.49 -8.78 12.41
CA PHE A 41 -6.61 -10.09 11.77
C PHE A 41 -6.73 -11.27 12.76
N ILE A 42 -6.10 -11.16 13.94
CA ILE A 42 -6.20 -12.20 14.98
C ILE A 42 -7.56 -12.17 15.67
N THR A 43 -8.09 -10.98 15.99
CA THR A 43 -9.29 -10.84 16.80
C THR A 43 -10.58 -10.81 15.99
N THR A 44 -10.53 -10.52 14.68
CA THR A 44 -11.71 -10.53 13.82
C THR A 44 -12.48 -11.85 13.95
N SER A 45 -13.79 -11.73 14.15
CA SER A 45 -14.70 -12.88 14.30
C SER A 45 -14.39 -13.76 15.52
N THR A 46 -13.75 -13.20 16.54
CA THR A 46 -13.56 -13.79 17.87
C THR A 46 -14.35 -13.01 18.93
N PRO A 47 -14.54 -13.53 20.15
CA PRO A 47 -15.13 -12.76 21.26
C PRO A 47 -14.33 -11.50 21.66
N ARG A 48 -13.09 -11.37 21.17
CA ARG A 48 -12.23 -10.20 21.39
C ARG A 48 -12.27 -9.19 20.23
N ASP A 49 -13.14 -9.39 19.25
CA ASP A 49 -13.37 -8.41 18.18
C ASP A 49 -14.03 -7.15 18.76
N ILE A 50 -13.44 -5.99 18.45
CA ILE A 50 -13.98 -4.68 18.86
C ILE A 50 -14.92 -4.09 17.82
N ASN A 51 -15.00 -4.68 16.63
CA ASN A 51 -15.84 -4.19 15.55
C ASN A 51 -17.24 -4.79 15.67
N ASP A 52 -18.26 -3.94 15.78
CA ASP A 52 -19.67 -4.36 15.80
C ASP A 52 -20.20 -4.76 14.40
N VAL A 53 -19.42 -4.54 13.35
CA VAL A 53 -19.80 -4.84 11.96
C VAL A 53 -19.49 -6.30 11.66
N LYS A 54 -20.50 -7.16 11.77
CA LYS A 54 -20.41 -8.56 11.31
C LYS A 54 -20.63 -8.62 9.81
N SER A 55 -19.73 -9.29 9.10
CA SER A 55 -19.88 -9.56 7.67
C SER A 55 -21.15 -10.37 7.40
N ALA A 56 -21.83 -10.07 6.28
CA ALA A 56 -22.95 -10.89 5.79
C ALA A 56 -22.48 -12.21 5.15
N ASP A 57 -21.19 -12.33 4.86
CA ASP A 57 -20.57 -13.54 4.32
C ASP A 57 -20.28 -14.54 5.44
N ALA A 58 -20.83 -15.75 5.32
CA ALA A 58 -20.66 -16.83 6.28
C ALA A 58 -19.18 -17.25 6.45
N ASP A 59 -18.37 -17.16 5.41
CA ASP A 59 -16.94 -17.52 5.47
C ASP A 59 -16.12 -16.51 6.28
N LEU A 60 -16.62 -15.27 6.41
CA LEU A 60 -16.00 -14.21 7.22
C LEU A 60 -16.49 -14.24 8.68
N LEU A 61 -17.41 -15.12 9.05
CA LEU A 61 -17.89 -15.27 10.43
C LEU A 61 -16.98 -16.15 11.30
N ARG A 62 -16.00 -16.84 10.71
CA ARG A 62 -15.00 -17.61 11.47
C ARG A 62 -13.72 -16.80 11.68
N PRO A 63 -12.94 -17.09 12.73
CA PRO A 63 -11.60 -16.56 12.87
C PRO A 63 -10.71 -16.94 11.67
N MET A 64 -9.79 -16.04 11.32
CA MET A 64 -8.77 -16.31 10.30
C MET A 64 -7.79 -17.38 10.79
N THR A 65 -7.39 -18.27 9.88
CA THR A 65 -6.31 -19.23 10.10
C THR A 65 -4.95 -18.54 10.06
N ASP A 66 -3.95 -19.12 10.71
CA ASP A 66 -2.58 -18.56 10.70
C ASP A 66 -2.01 -18.41 9.29
N LYS A 67 -2.42 -19.28 8.36
CA LYS A 67 -2.00 -19.19 6.95
C LYS A 67 -2.61 -17.99 6.24
N GLU A 68 -3.89 -17.68 6.52
CA GLU A 68 -4.56 -16.49 5.96
C GLU A 68 -3.99 -15.21 6.54
N ILE A 69 -3.79 -15.16 7.86
CA ILE A 69 -3.15 -14.01 8.53
C ILE A 69 -1.74 -13.81 7.97
N PHE A 70 -0.96 -14.89 7.84
CA PHE A 70 0.36 -14.86 7.23
C PHE A 70 0.32 -14.26 5.81
N GLY A 71 -0.59 -14.74 4.96
CA GLY A 71 -0.75 -14.24 3.60
C GLY A 71 -1.06 -12.74 3.56
N ASN A 72 -2.01 -12.28 4.36
CA ASN A 72 -2.40 -10.87 4.42
C ASN A 72 -1.28 -9.97 4.94
N ILE A 73 -0.54 -10.40 5.97
CA ILE A 73 0.57 -9.63 6.53
C ILE A 73 1.74 -9.57 5.54
N LEU A 74 2.06 -10.69 4.90
CA LEU A 74 3.10 -10.73 3.88
C LEU A 74 2.77 -9.77 2.72
N ASP A 75 1.53 -9.82 2.23
CA ASP A 75 1.05 -8.94 1.16
C ASP A 75 1.14 -7.47 1.57
N ALA A 76 0.64 -7.11 2.76
CA ALA A 76 0.67 -5.74 3.26
C ALA A 76 2.10 -5.18 3.40
N ILE A 77 3.03 -5.97 3.93
CA ILE A 77 4.44 -5.55 4.10
C ILE A 77 5.12 -5.39 2.73
N SER A 78 4.95 -6.36 1.85
CA SER A 78 5.55 -6.32 0.50
C SER A 78 5.00 -5.17 -0.33
N ALA A 79 3.68 -5.02 -0.38
CA ALA A 79 3.02 -3.96 -1.13
C ALA A 79 3.43 -2.57 -0.63
N GLY A 80 3.44 -2.34 0.70
CA GLY A 80 3.79 -1.04 1.27
C GLY A 80 5.27 -0.68 1.14
N THR A 81 6.17 -1.66 1.14
CA THR A 81 7.62 -1.41 1.15
C THR A 81 8.15 -1.08 -0.24
N ASP A 82 7.90 -1.95 -1.22
CA ASP A 82 8.56 -1.86 -2.52
C ASP A 82 8.04 -0.66 -3.34
N SER A 83 6.72 -0.43 -3.36
CA SER A 83 6.14 0.67 -4.14
C SER A 83 6.54 2.04 -3.58
N THR A 84 6.51 2.19 -2.26
CA THR A 84 6.78 3.46 -1.58
C THR A 84 8.27 3.82 -1.68
N SER A 85 9.16 2.85 -1.45
CA SER A 85 10.61 3.06 -1.56
C SER A 85 11.02 3.49 -2.95
N ASN A 86 10.48 2.83 -3.99
CA ASN A 86 10.76 3.20 -5.38
C ASN A 86 10.20 4.58 -5.74
N LEU A 87 9.00 4.93 -5.27
CA LEU A 87 8.43 6.26 -5.49
C LEU A 87 9.31 7.35 -4.85
N PHE A 88 9.79 7.13 -3.62
CA PHE A 88 10.74 8.06 -2.98
C PHE A 88 12.03 8.22 -3.77
N CYS A 89 12.57 7.13 -4.34
CA CYS A 89 13.74 7.22 -5.23
C CYS A 89 13.46 8.11 -6.45
N PHE A 90 12.29 7.97 -7.08
CA PHE A 90 11.91 8.84 -8.20
C PHE A 90 11.68 10.29 -7.76
N ILE A 91 11.05 10.53 -6.62
CA ILE A 91 10.86 11.89 -6.08
C ILE A 91 12.23 12.56 -5.90
N MET A 92 13.17 11.90 -5.23
CA MET A 92 14.51 12.44 -5.03
C MET A 92 15.22 12.69 -6.35
N TYR A 93 15.14 11.75 -7.30
CA TYR A 93 15.69 11.92 -8.64
C TYR A 93 15.16 13.19 -9.32
N HIS A 94 13.84 13.37 -9.38
CA HIS A 94 13.23 14.54 -10.04
C HIS A 94 13.52 15.84 -9.30
N LEU A 95 13.52 15.85 -7.97
CA LEU A 95 13.85 17.05 -7.19
C LEU A 95 15.30 17.51 -7.40
N GLU A 96 16.26 16.59 -7.53
CA GLU A 96 17.65 16.97 -7.81
C GLU A 96 17.86 17.52 -9.23
N HIS A 97 16.99 17.14 -10.19
CA HIS A 97 17.05 17.65 -11.56
C HIS A 97 16.23 18.92 -11.77
N ASN A 98 15.38 19.31 -10.80
CA ASN A 98 14.52 20.50 -10.88
C ASN A 98 14.70 21.38 -9.63
N PRO A 99 15.80 22.17 -9.57
CA PRO A 99 16.14 22.96 -8.39
C PRO A 99 15.05 23.97 -7.98
N GLU A 100 14.32 24.58 -8.92
CA GLU A 100 13.22 25.49 -8.61
C GLU A 100 12.06 24.78 -7.90
N VAL A 101 11.73 23.55 -8.32
CA VAL A 101 10.67 22.73 -7.70
C VAL A 101 11.09 22.37 -6.28
N LYS A 102 12.34 21.92 -6.10
CA LYS A 102 12.91 21.61 -4.79
C LYS A 102 12.92 22.83 -3.85
N GLN A 103 13.28 24.00 -4.36
CA GLN A 103 13.28 25.24 -3.57
C GLN A 103 11.85 25.60 -3.13
N ARG A 104 10.87 25.56 -4.04
CA ARG A 104 9.47 25.86 -3.72
C ARG A 104 8.88 24.87 -2.71
N LEU A 105 9.21 23.59 -2.83
CA LEU A 105 8.78 22.56 -1.88
C LEU A 105 9.35 22.82 -0.47
N ARG A 106 10.62 23.20 -0.37
CA ARG A 106 11.22 23.59 0.91
C ARG A 106 10.54 24.81 1.52
N GLN A 107 10.23 25.82 0.71
CA GLN A 107 9.51 27.01 1.18
C GLN A 107 8.13 26.67 1.74
N GLU A 108 7.39 25.74 1.12
CA GLU A 108 6.14 25.24 1.66
C GLU A 108 6.35 24.57 3.02
N PHE A 109 7.35 23.69 3.15
CA PHE A 109 7.65 23.06 4.44
C PHE A 109 8.04 24.07 5.52
N ASP A 110 8.89 25.05 5.20
CA ASP A 110 9.31 26.09 6.15
C ASP A 110 8.11 26.94 6.62
N THR A 111 7.16 27.19 5.72
CA THR A 111 5.96 28.02 6.02
C THR A 111 4.92 27.25 6.81
N THR A 112 4.67 25.98 6.46
CA THR A 112 3.61 25.16 7.05
C THR A 112 4.05 24.46 8.33
N LEU A 113 5.26 23.86 8.32
CA LEU A 113 5.75 23.07 9.45
C LEU A 113 6.54 23.92 10.46
N GLY A 114 7.14 25.01 9.99
CA GLY A 114 8.01 25.87 10.79
C GLY A 114 9.37 25.23 11.08
N ASN A 115 10.12 25.83 12.02
CA ASN A 115 11.49 25.42 12.35
C ASN A 115 11.58 24.48 13.57
N ASP A 116 10.47 24.19 14.25
CA ASP A 116 10.45 23.28 15.39
C ASP A 116 10.32 21.82 14.94
N LEU A 117 11.46 21.16 14.81
CA LEU A 117 11.55 19.75 14.41
C LEU A 117 11.10 18.77 15.52
N THR A 118 10.78 19.26 16.72
CA THR A 118 10.30 18.41 17.83
C THR A 118 8.78 18.33 17.88
N ARG A 119 8.08 19.27 17.23
CA ARG A 119 6.63 19.26 17.13
C ARG A 119 6.16 18.12 16.21
N PRO A 120 5.20 17.27 16.64
CA PRO A 120 4.64 16.26 15.76
C PRO A 120 3.88 16.92 14.61
N ILE A 121 4.03 16.35 13.41
CA ILE A 121 3.24 16.71 12.24
C ILE A 121 1.79 16.27 12.50
N THR A 122 0.86 17.18 12.31
CA THR A 122 -0.58 16.95 12.48
C THR A 122 -1.26 16.70 11.14
N TYR A 123 -2.46 16.14 11.16
CA TYR A 123 -3.28 15.99 9.95
C TYR A 123 -3.56 17.34 9.28
N LYS A 124 -3.76 18.40 10.08
CA LYS A 124 -3.95 19.76 9.56
C LYS A 124 -2.72 20.23 8.78
N ASP A 125 -1.51 19.99 9.31
CA ASP A 125 -0.28 20.35 8.59
C ASP A 125 -0.22 19.65 7.23
N LEU A 126 -0.57 18.37 7.16
CA LEU A 126 -0.57 17.60 5.90
C LEU A 126 -1.55 18.18 4.87
N CYS A 127 -2.73 18.64 5.29
CA CYS A 127 -3.69 19.26 4.38
C CYS A 127 -3.20 20.57 3.75
N GLU A 128 -2.27 21.27 4.39
CA GLU A 128 -1.71 22.54 3.90
C GLU A 128 -0.47 22.31 3.01
N LEU A 129 -0.02 21.06 2.80
CA LEU A 129 1.11 20.70 1.95
C LEU A 129 0.67 20.40 0.50
N GLU A 130 -0.09 21.31 -0.09
CA GLU A 130 -0.70 21.14 -1.41
C GLU A 130 0.35 20.98 -2.53
N TYR A 131 1.46 21.73 -2.46
CA TYR A 131 2.53 21.64 -3.44
C TYR A 131 3.33 20.35 -3.30
N CYS A 132 3.56 19.86 -2.07
CA CYS A 132 4.11 18.53 -1.83
C CYS A 132 3.26 17.44 -2.47
N GLU A 133 1.93 17.49 -2.29
CA GLU A 133 1.00 16.55 -2.92
C GLU A 133 1.08 16.64 -4.46
N ALA A 134 1.14 17.86 -5.00
CA ALA A 134 1.31 18.07 -6.44
C ALA A 134 2.62 17.46 -6.97
N VAL A 135 3.74 17.65 -6.27
CA VAL A 135 5.04 17.05 -6.63
C VAL A 135 4.96 15.53 -6.63
N ILE A 136 4.35 14.91 -5.62
CA ILE A 136 4.20 13.45 -5.54
C ILE A 136 3.39 12.94 -6.74
N LYS A 137 2.27 13.58 -7.07
CA LYS A 137 1.42 13.23 -8.20
C LYS A 137 2.15 13.39 -9.54
N GLU A 138 2.87 14.49 -9.72
CA GLU A 138 3.60 14.79 -10.94
C GLU A 138 4.73 13.80 -11.18
N VAL A 139 5.47 13.46 -10.13
CA VAL A 139 6.50 12.41 -10.19
C VAL A 139 5.89 11.06 -10.55
N TYR A 140 4.76 10.70 -9.95
CA TYR A 140 4.09 9.42 -10.27
C TYR A 140 3.59 9.36 -11.71
N CYS A 141 3.13 10.48 -12.26
CA CYS A 141 2.75 10.61 -13.67
C CYS A 141 3.94 10.33 -14.61
N HIS A 142 5.10 10.92 -14.32
CA HIS A 142 6.32 10.74 -15.11
C HIS A 142 7.00 9.38 -14.92
N SER A 143 7.00 8.89 -13.68
CA SER A 143 7.74 7.72 -13.23
C SER A 143 6.86 6.82 -12.33
N PRO A 144 5.84 6.16 -12.92
CA PRO A 144 4.94 5.31 -12.17
C PRO A 144 5.68 4.07 -11.64
N THR A 145 5.41 3.70 -10.39
CA THR A 145 5.92 2.45 -9.80
C THR A 145 5.10 1.22 -10.21
N ALA A 146 3.88 1.42 -10.72
CA ALA A 146 3.02 0.39 -11.29
C ALA A 146 2.81 0.64 -12.80
N PHE A 147 3.36 -0.24 -13.63
CA PHE A 147 3.27 -0.10 -15.09
C PHE A 147 2.00 -0.70 -15.68
N PHE A 148 1.59 -1.85 -15.13
CA PHE A 148 0.43 -2.61 -15.58
C PHE A 148 -0.48 -2.93 -14.40
N LEU A 149 -1.78 -3.01 -14.68
CA LEU A 149 -2.76 -3.62 -13.78
C LEU A 149 -3.40 -4.82 -14.48
N ASP A 150 -3.18 -5.99 -13.92
CA ASP A 150 -3.72 -7.23 -14.43
C ASP A 150 -5.13 -7.48 -13.89
N ARG A 151 -6.01 -7.99 -14.75
CA ARG A 151 -7.37 -8.38 -14.40
C ARG A 151 -7.78 -9.62 -15.21
N MET A 152 -8.78 -10.33 -14.70
CA MET A 152 -9.41 -11.45 -15.38
C MET A 152 -10.92 -11.29 -15.23
N ASN A 153 -11.67 -11.42 -16.32
CA ASN A 153 -13.12 -11.36 -16.26
C ASN A 153 -13.71 -12.68 -15.73
N VAL A 154 -14.64 -12.56 -14.79
CA VAL A 154 -15.32 -13.71 -14.17
C VAL A 154 -16.50 -14.23 -15.00
N GLN A 155 -16.89 -13.51 -16.04
CA GLN A 155 -17.94 -13.86 -16.99
C GLN A 155 -17.68 -13.18 -18.33
N SER A 156 -18.32 -13.65 -19.39
CA SER A 156 -18.19 -13.02 -20.71
C SER A 156 -18.78 -11.60 -20.70
N ASP A 157 -18.11 -10.65 -21.33
CA ASP A 157 -18.49 -9.22 -21.28
C ASP A 157 -18.19 -8.47 -22.59
N ASN A 158 -18.86 -7.35 -22.83
CA ASN A 158 -18.60 -6.43 -23.94
C ASN A 158 -17.98 -5.13 -23.44
N VAL A 159 -16.68 -4.94 -23.71
CA VAL A 159 -15.93 -3.75 -23.25
C VAL A 159 -15.14 -3.17 -24.41
N GLY A 160 -15.26 -1.86 -24.62
CA GLY A 160 -14.56 -1.15 -25.70
C GLY A 160 -14.99 -1.59 -27.10
N GLY A 161 -16.20 -2.15 -27.26
CA GLY A 161 -16.70 -2.70 -28.51
C GLY A 161 -16.22 -4.12 -28.83
N TYR A 162 -15.47 -4.76 -27.92
CA TYR A 162 -15.00 -6.14 -28.07
C TYR A 162 -15.78 -7.07 -27.16
N ASN A 163 -16.07 -8.27 -27.66
CA ASN A 163 -16.64 -9.36 -26.86
C ASN A 163 -15.50 -10.18 -26.25
N TRP A 164 -15.44 -10.20 -24.93
CA TRP A 164 -14.43 -10.89 -24.14
C TRP A 164 -15.03 -12.16 -23.55
N PRO A 165 -14.54 -13.36 -23.92
CA PRO A 165 -14.96 -14.61 -23.28
C PRO A 165 -14.58 -14.62 -21.80
N GLU A 166 -15.36 -15.32 -20.98
CA GLU A 166 -15.02 -15.61 -19.58
C GLU A 166 -13.58 -16.16 -19.41
N GLY A 167 -12.88 -15.74 -18.35
CA GLY A 167 -11.52 -16.19 -18.05
C GLY A 167 -10.43 -15.53 -18.90
N THR A 168 -10.75 -14.49 -19.67
CA THR A 168 -9.77 -13.69 -20.40
C THR A 168 -8.99 -12.78 -19.45
N GLN A 169 -7.66 -12.89 -19.48
CA GLN A 169 -6.76 -11.99 -18.78
C GLN A 169 -6.49 -10.73 -19.63
N PHE A 170 -6.51 -9.56 -19.00
CA PHE A 170 -6.14 -8.30 -19.64
C PHE A 170 -5.21 -7.48 -18.73
N GLN A 171 -4.32 -6.72 -19.37
CA GLN A 171 -3.38 -5.83 -18.70
C GLN A 171 -3.69 -4.39 -19.10
N MET A 172 -4.06 -3.57 -18.12
CA MET A 172 -4.23 -2.13 -18.33
C MET A 172 -2.87 -1.45 -18.25
N HIS A 173 -2.44 -0.76 -19.31
CA HIS A 173 -1.14 -0.09 -19.35
C HIS A 173 -1.22 1.29 -18.69
N ILE A 174 -1.10 1.31 -17.36
CA ILE A 174 -1.25 2.51 -16.53
C ILE A 174 -0.22 3.58 -16.91
N SER A 175 1.02 3.18 -17.19
CA SER A 175 2.07 4.14 -17.57
C SER A 175 1.74 4.91 -18.86
N ALA A 176 1.04 4.30 -19.82
CA ALA A 176 0.60 4.97 -21.03
C ALA A 176 -0.61 5.86 -20.77
N LEU A 177 -1.54 5.42 -19.91
CA LEU A 177 -2.71 6.22 -19.54
C LEU A 177 -2.31 7.50 -18.81
N LEU A 178 -1.35 7.41 -17.89
CA LEU A 178 -0.81 8.55 -17.16
C LEU A 178 -0.01 9.52 -18.06
N LYS A 179 0.38 9.13 -19.27
CA LYS A 179 1.12 10.00 -20.21
C LYS A 179 0.29 10.40 -21.41
N HIS A 180 -1.01 10.13 -21.35
CA HIS A 180 -1.89 10.39 -22.47
C HIS A 180 -2.17 11.89 -22.60
N LYS A 181 -1.93 12.44 -23.79
CA LYS A 181 -1.97 13.89 -24.07
C LYS A 181 -3.31 14.55 -23.74
N ASP A 182 -4.40 13.81 -23.81
CA ASP A 182 -5.74 14.32 -23.50
C ASP A 182 -5.98 14.54 -22.00
N TYR A 183 -5.15 13.93 -21.14
CA TYR A 183 -5.29 13.99 -19.68
C TYR A 183 -4.08 14.66 -19.00
N CYS A 184 -2.92 14.70 -19.66
CA CYS A 184 -1.71 15.34 -19.16
C CYS A 184 -1.24 16.41 -20.13
N THR A 185 -1.41 17.67 -19.72
CA THR A 185 -0.92 18.84 -20.45
C THR A 185 0.55 19.03 -20.13
N GLU A 186 1.43 18.78 -21.10
CA GLU A 186 2.90 18.91 -21.04
C GLU A 186 3.64 17.65 -20.54
N THR A 187 4.32 16.98 -21.48
CA THR A 187 5.36 15.95 -21.27
C THR A 187 6.54 16.27 -22.15
#